data_AF-A2EZC2-F1
#
_entry.id   AF-A2EZC2-F1
#
_cell.length_a   1.000
_cell.length_b   1.000
_cell.length_c   1.000
_cell.angle_alpha   90.00
_cell.angle_beta   90.00
_cell.angle_gamma   90.00
#
_symmetry.space_group_name_H-M   'P 1'
#
loop_
_entity.id
_entity.type
_entity.pdbx_description
1 polymer ?
#
loop_
_entity_poly.entity_id
_entity_poly.type
_entity_poly.pdbx_seq_one_letter_code
_entity_poly.pdbx_strand_id
1 'polypeptide(L)'
;MSLQFDWEALKPFVQEKIREAISKVPIDANPMLRSKVSLVSMDLGTSPPFVALTRISSLTLKQQKISAIFRYRGNAVIEIKCDLNVNALGARSDHSQSMRMMGMIYTSAPMIIPCRFLLSNFDICVKVNVTHGETTFIEFEEPPVVNFTMDSNIGKLGFIFNLSLRRIQKIIRMEYAKLPPKIEIQIPQT
;
A
#
# COMPACT_ATOMS: atom_id res chain seq x y z
N MET A 1 -7.90 21.92 -14.50
CA MET A 1 -7.96 22.76 -13.28
C MET A 1 -7.35 21.98 -12.13
N SER A 2 -6.39 22.56 -11.42
CA SER A 2 -5.74 21.92 -10.26
C SER A 2 -6.39 22.38 -8.97
N LEU A 3 -6.83 21.45 -8.13
CA LEU A 3 -7.33 21.76 -6.79
C LEU A 3 -6.13 21.99 -5.85
N GLN A 4 -6.14 23.10 -5.14
CA GLN A 4 -5.19 23.36 -4.05
C GLN A 4 -5.80 22.88 -2.75
N PHE A 5 -5.04 22.12 -1.98
CA PHE A 5 -5.44 21.61 -0.67
C PHE A 5 -4.56 22.23 0.40
N ASP A 6 -5.14 22.57 1.54
CA ASP A 6 -4.36 22.82 2.74
C ASP A 6 -3.83 21.49 3.26
N TRP A 7 -2.58 21.20 2.92
CA TRP A 7 -1.96 19.91 3.23
C TRP A 7 -1.71 19.75 4.73
N GLU A 8 -1.33 20.82 5.42
CA GLU A 8 -1.03 20.76 6.86
C GLU A 8 -2.28 20.38 7.66
N ALA A 9 -3.45 20.90 7.29
CA ALA A 9 -4.72 20.54 7.91
C ALA A 9 -5.16 19.10 7.62
N LEU A 10 -4.84 18.57 6.44
CA LEU A 10 -5.24 17.22 5.99
C LEU A 10 -4.33 16.10 6.50
N LYS A 11 -3.05 16.39 6.78
CA LYS A 11 -2.08 15.41 7.29
C LYS A 11 -2.60 14.56 8.45
N PRO A 12 -3.12 15.11 9.57
CA PRO A 12 -3.54 14.30 10.71
C PRO A 12 -4.63 13.30 10.34
N PHE A 13 -5.63 13.73 9.55
CA PHE A 13 -6.70 12.86 9.08
C PHE A 13 -6.17 11.71 8.22
N VAL A 14 -5.26 12.00 7.29
CA VAL A 14 -4.66 10.99 6.42
C VAL A 14 -3.80 10.02 7.23
N GLN A 15 -3.03 10.52 8.21
CA GLN A 15 -2.21 9.69 9.09
C GLN A 15 -3.06 8.70 9.90
N GLU A 16 -4.19 9.15 10.45
CA GLU A 16 -5.12 8.28 11.16
C GLU A 16 -5.70 7.20 10.24
N LYS A 17 -6.13 7.57 9.04
CA LYS A 17 -6.69 6.61 8.08
C LYS A 17 -5.67 5.58 7.62
N ILE A 18 -4.41 5.97 7.41
CA ILE A 18 -3.35 5.03 7.06
C ILE A 18 -3.02 4.13 8.26
N ARG A 19 -2.98 4.66 9.49
CA ARG A 19 -2.78 3.85 10.70
C ARG A 19 -3.90 2.80 10.85
N GLU A 20 -5.14 3.20 10.64
CA GLU A 20 -6.31 2.32 10.66
C GLU A 20 -6.17 1.22 9.59
N ALA A 21 -5.81 1.59 8.36
CA ALA A 21 -5.61 0.65 7.25
C ALA A 21 -4.49 -0.37 7.55
N ILE A 22 -3.35 0.07 8.08
CA ILE A 22 -2.22 -0.82 8.43
C ILE A 22 -2.63 -1.79 9.54
N SER A 23 -3.38 -1.32 10.53
CA SER A 23 -3.84 -2.18 11.64
C SER A 23 -4.81 -3.27 11.20
N LYS A 24 -5.54 -3.05 10.10
CA LYS A 24 -6.51 -3.98 9.52
C LYS A 24 -5.87 -5.03 8.61
N VAL A 25 -4.58 -4.92 8.29
CA VAL A 25 -3.90 -5.91 7.45
C VAL A 25 -3.88 -7.27 8.15
N PRO A 26 -4.52 -8.32 7.60
CA PRO A 26 -4.53 -9.63 8.21
C PRO A 26 -3.14 -10.28 8.12
N ILE A 27 -2.79 -11.08 9.12
CA ILE A 27 -1.52 -11.82 9.15
C ILE A 27 -1.44 -12.78 7.95
N ASP A 28 -2.58 -13.35 7.55
CA ASP A 28 -2.69 -14.29 6.44
C ASP A 28 -2.57 -13.64 5.05
N ALA A 29 -2.43 -12.31 4.98
CA ALA A 29 -2.19 -11.59 3.72
C ALA A 29 -0.90 -12.06 3.02
N ASN A 30 0.06 -12.58 3.78
CA ASN A 30 1.29 -13.13 3.23
C ASN A 30 1.75 -14.33 4.08
N PRO A 31 2.00 -15.52 3.48
CA PRO A 31 2.46 -16.71 4.21
C PRO A 31 3.80 -16.52 4.94
N MET A 32 4.53 -15.44 4.64
CA MET A 32 5.76 -15.08 5.32
C MET A 32 5.56 -14.29 6.62
N LEU A 33 4.40 -13.64 6.81
CA LEU A 33 4.12 -12.85 8.01
C LEU A 33 3.81 -13.77 9.20
N ARG A 34 4.49 -13.54 10.32
CA ARG A 34 4.22 -14.23 11.59
C ARG A 34 3.70 -13.31 12.68
N SER A 35 3.82 -12.00 12.50
CA SER A 35 3.24 -11.00 13.36
C SER A 35 2.30 -10.08 12.57
N LYS A 36 1.47 -9.33 13.31
CA LYS A 36 0.77 -8.17 12.75
C LYS A 36 1.78 -7.14 12.25
N VAL A 37 1.37 -6.43 11.20
CA VAL A 37 2.11 -5.29 10.67
C VAL A 37 1.91 -4.11 11.61
N SER A 38 3.00 -3.57 12.17
CA SER A 38 2.96 -2.45 13.11
C SER A 38 3.57 -1.20 12.47
N LEU A 39 2.91 -0.07 12.65
CA LEU A 39 3.41 1.23 12.22
C LEU A 39 4.39 1.75 13.28
N VAL A 40 5.64 2.01 12.89
CA VAL A 40 6.67 2.58 13.79
C VAL A 40 6.65 4.09 13.71
N SER A 41 6.75 4.63 12.49
CA SER A 41 6.78 6.06 12.23
C SER A 41 6.11 6.38 10.90
N MET A 42 5.51 7.56 10.78
CA MET A 42 4.86 8.03 9.57
C MET A 42 5.08 9.52 9.42
N ASP A 43 5.73 9.89 8.33
CA ASP A 43 5.85 11.27 7.87
C ASP A 43 5.23 11.37 6.48
N LEU A 44 4.25 12.24 6.30
CA LEU A 44 3.60 12.45 5.01
C LEU A 44 4.34 13.48 4.14
N GLY A 45 5.40 14.09 4.68
CA GLY A 45 6.19 15.10 4.01
C GLY A 45 5.43 16.41 3.80
N THR A 46 6.02 17.28 2.99
CA THR A 46 5.50 18.63 2.70
C THR A 46 4.84 18.74 1.34
N SER A 47 5.05 17.75 0.46
CA SER A 47 4.49 17.76 -0.89
C SER A 47 3.05 17.26 -0.89
N PRO A 48 2.05 18.10 -1.22
CA PRO A 48 0.66 17.67 -1.31
C PRO A 48 0.41 16.78 -2.54
N PRO A 49 -0.65 15.95 -2.51
CA PRO A 49 -1.18 15.35 -3.72
C PRO A 49 -1.74 16.39 -4.68
N PHE A 50 -1.56 16.14 -5.96
CA PHE A 50 -2.17 16.88 -7.04
C PHE A 50 -3.50 16.23 -7.44
N VAL A 51 -4.58 17.00 -7.45
CA VAL A 51 -5.87 16.53 -7.96
C VAL A 51 -6.28 17.40 -9.14
N ALA A 52 -6.50 16.76 -10.28
CA ALA A 52 -7.01 17.40 -11.49
C ALA A 52 -8.38 16.84 -11.85
N LEU A 53 -9.33 17.75 -12.03
CA LEU A 53 -10.63 17.45 -12.63
C LEU A 53 -10.40 17.25 -14.14
N THR A 54 -10.69 16.06 -14.64
CA THR A 54 -10.52 15.72 -16.07
C THR A 54 -11.78 15.96 -16.86
N ARG A 55 -12.91 15.45 -16.37
CA ARG A 55 -14.18 15.50 -17.08
C ARG A 55 -15.32 15.71 -16.12
N ILE A 56 -16.26 16.55 -16.51
CA ILE A 56 -17.54 16.67 -15.84
C ILE A 56 -18.56 16.05 -16.78
N SER A 57 -19.17 14.93 -16.37
CA SER A 57 -20.11 14.17 -17.20
C SER A 57 -21.55 14.60 -16.99
N SER A 58 -21.91 14.98 -15.77
CA SER A 58 -23.24 15.51 -15.43
C SER A 58 -23.13 16.49 -14.27
N LEU A 59 -23.86 17.60 -14.32
CA LEU A 59 -24.04 18.57 -13.23
C LEU A 59 -25.52 18.80 -12.93
N THR A 60 -26.36 17.80 -13.17
CA THR A 60 -27.78 17.90 -12.88
C THR A 60 -27.98 17.98 -11.37
N LEU A 61 -28.99 18.75 -10.92
CA LEU A 61 -29.35 18.89 -9.49
C LEU A 61 -29.56 17.54 -8.77
N LYS A 62 -30.00 16.51 -9.50
CA LYS A 62 -30.22 15.16 -8.98
C LYS A 62 -28.95 14.29 -8.96
N GLN A 63 -28.00 14.56 -9.86
CA GLN A 63 -26.82 13.72 -10.03
C GLN A 63 -25.66 14.50 -10.67
N GLN A 64 -24.59 14.63 -9.92
CA GLN A 64 -23.31 15.17 -10.35
C GLN A 64 -22.33 14.03 -10.58
N LYS A 65 -21.72 13.98 -11.77
CA LYS A 65 -20.71 12.97 -12.11
C LYS A 65 -19.46 13.66 -12.60
N ILE A 66 -18.36 13.42 -11.88
CA ILE A 66 -17.08 14.09 -12.07
C ILE A 66 -15.99 13.03 -12.14
N SER A 67 -15.15 13.13 -13.16
CA SER A 67 -13.92 12.36 -13.29
C SER A 67 -12.75 13.20 -12.78
N ALA A 68 -11.95 12.62 -11.90
CA ALA A 68 -10.79 13.26 -11.31
C ALA A 68 -9.59 12.30 -11.33
N ILE A 69 -8.41 12.88 -11.54
CA ILE A 69 -7.13 12.17 -11.40
C ILE A 69 -6.49 12.67 -10.11
N PHE A 70 -6.24 11.72 -9.21
CA PHE A 70 -5.43 11.91 -8.02
C PHE A 70 -4.01 11.42 -8.32
N ARG A 71 -3.03 12.31 -8.17
CA ARG A 71 -1.62 11.96 -8.30
C ARG A 71 -0.85 12.43 -7.08
N TYR A 72 -0.21 11.51 -6.38
CA TYR A 72 0.70 11.82 -5.29
C TYR A 72 2.12 11.44 -5.70
N ARG A 73 2.99 12.45 -5.78
CA ARG A 73 4.43 12.27 -5.99
C ARG A 73 5.16 13.05 -4.91
N GLY A 74 5.12 12.52 -3.70
CA GLY A 74 5.59 13.22 -2.51
C GLY A 74 6.75 12.52 -1.83
N ASN A 75 7.27 13.21 -0.82
CA ASN A 75 8.37 12.77 0.03
C ASN A 75 7.87 12.06 1.30
N ALA A 76 6.70 11.43 1.27
CA ALA A 76 6.24 10.62 2.40
C ALA A 76 7.22 9.48 2.69
N VAL A 77 7.42 9.24 3.97
CA VAL A 77 8.24 8.16 4.52
C VAL A 77 7.41 7.43 5.58
N ILE A 78 7.23 6.13 5.38
CA ILE A 78 6.47 5.28 6.31
C ILE A 78 7.37 4.15 6.78
N GLU A 79 7.59 4.06 8.09
CA GLU A 79 8.34 2.96 8.69
C GLU A 79 7.38 1.94 9.30
N ILE A 80 7.54 0.70 8.88
CA ILE A 80 6.72 -0.44 9.28
C ILE A 80 7.61 -1.51 9.88
N LYS A 81 7.12 -2.18 10.91
CA LYS A 81 7.77 -3.34 11.53
C LYS A 81 6.87 -4.56 11.48
N CYS A 82 7.42 -5.69 11.05
CA CYS A 82 6.77 -6.99 11.14
C CYS A 82 7.80 -8.11 11.28
N ASP A 83 7.38 -9.22 11.87
CA ASP A 83 8.21 -10.41 12.03
C ASP A 83 7.95 -11.35 10.84
N LEU A 84 9.02 -11.70 10.13
CA LEU A 84 8.96 -12.58 8.97
C LEU A 84 9.58 -13.93 9.28
N ASN A 85 8.94 -14.98 8.80
CA ASN A 85 9.54 -16.31 8.75
C ASN A 85 10.38 -16.44 7.47
N VAL A 86 11.70 -16.42 7.62
CA VAL A 86 12.64 -16.52 6.51
C VAL A 86 12.62 -17.91 5.88
N ASN A 87 12.24 -18.96 6.62
CA ASN A 87 12.18 -20.33 6.09
C ASN A 87 11.10 -20.49 5.01
N ALA A 88 10.04 -19.65 5.04
CA ALA A 88 9.01 -19.63 4.00
C ALA A 88 9.53 -19.11 2.63
N LEU A 89 10.78 -18.64 2.56
CA LEU A 89 11.46 -18.31 1.30
C LEU A 89 11.98 -19.55 0.55
N GLY A 90 11.99 -20.73 1.19
CA GLY A 90 12.57 -21.94 0.60
C GLY A 90 12.07 -23.29 1.13
N ALA A 91 11.02 -23.34 1.96
CA ALA A 91 10.48 -24.61 2.42
C ALA A 91 9.79 -25.38 1.28
N ARG A 92 10.55 -26.18 0.53
CA ARG A 92 10.04 -27.45 0.02
C ARG A 92 9.86 -28.38 1.23
N SER A 93 8.70 -29.02 1.34
CA SER A 93 8.40 -30.04 2.34
C SER A 93 9.31 -31.26 2.24
N ASP A 94 9.97 -31.45 1.11
CA ASP A 94 10.84 -32.60 0.88
C ASP A 94 12.30 -32.26 1.17
N HIS A 95 12.89 -33.07 2.05
CA HIS A 95 14.30 -33.10 2.36
C HIS A 95 15.10 -33.54 1.12
N SER A 96 15.23 -32.69 0.09
CA SER A 96 16.13 -32.97 -1.02
C SER A 96 17.56 -32.57 -0.61
N GLN A 97 18.32 -33.56 -0.14
CA GLN A 97 19.78 -33.51 -0.07
C GLN A 97 20.36 -33.35 -1.48
N SER A 98 20.34 -32.15 -2.05
CA SER A 98 21.16 -31.81 -3.22
C SER A 98 20.86 -30.38 -3.67
N MET A 99 21.64 -29.41 -3.19
CA MET A 99 22.25 -28.42 -4.07
C MET A 99 23.22 -27.52 -3.30
N ARG A 100 24.48 -27.52 -3.72
CA ARG A 100 25.46 -26.49 -3.38
C ARG A 100 25.06 -25.20 -4.09
N MET A 101 24.21 -24.39 -3.46
CA MET A 101 24.04 -23.00 -3.87
C MET A 101 24.29 -22.10 -2.65
N MET A 102 25.41 -21.40 -2.70
CA MET A 102 25.84 -20.39 -1.73
C MET A 102 24.69 -19.40 -1.48
N GLY A 103 24.12 -19.43 -0.27
CA GLY A 103 23.18 -18.41 0.21
C GLY A 103 21.93 -18.90 0.91
N MET A 104 21.61 -20.20 0.91
CA MET A 104 20.39 -20.70 1.57
C MET A 104 20.65 -21.04 3.04
N ILE A 105 19.95 -20.36 3.94
CA ILE A 105 19.91 -20.69 5.37
C ILE A 105 18.94 -21.86 5.55
N TYR A 106 19.48 -23.07 5.67
CA TYR A 106 18.71 -24.28 5.95
C TYR A 106 18.67 -24.50 7.47
N THR A 107 17.59 -24.11 8.14
CA THR A 107 17.36 -24.44 9.55
C THR A 107 16.08 -25.26 9.69
N SER A 108 16.16 -26.38 10.42
CA SER A 108 15.01 -27.21 10.77
C SER A 108 13.97 -26.48 11.62
N ALA A 109 14.39 -25.44 12.35
CA ALA A 109 13.52 -24.55 13.12
C ALA A 109 13.15 -23.28 12.33
N PRO A 110 11.90 -22.78 12.43
CA PRO A 110 11.44 -21.56 11.78
C PRO A 110 12.26 -20.35 12.23
N MET A 111 13.06 -19.76 11.33
CA MET A 111 13.81 -18.55 11.62
C MET A 111 12.89 -17.33 11.49
N ILE A 112 12.43 -16.83 12.63
CA ILE A 112 11.60 -15.64 12.74
C ILE A 112 12.52 -14.44 12.98
N ILE A 113 12.51 -13.45 12.08
CA ILE A 113 13.35 -12.26 12.19
C ILE A 113 12.47 -11.01 12.28
N PRO A 114 12.71 -10.11 13.25
CA PRO A 114 12.06 -8.81 13.29
C PRO A 114 12.59 -7.92 12.16
N CYS A 115 11.72 -7.61 11.21
CA CYS A 115 12.02 -6.82 10.03
C CYS A 115 11.52 -5.39 10.21
N ARG A 116 12.32 -4.41 9.80
CA ARG A 116 11.86 -3.04 9.61
C ARG A 116 11.92 -2.70 8.13
N PHE A 117 10.86 -2.09 7.64
CA PHE A 117 10.69 -1.65 6.26
C PHE A 117 10.50 -0.14 6.26
N LEU A 118 11.33 0.54 5.49
CA LEU A 118 11.21 1.97 5.21
C LEU A 118 10.62 2.12 3.81
N LEU A 119 9.40 2.61 3.73
CA LEU A 119 8.71 2.91 2.48
C LEU A 119 8.90 4.39 2.17
N SER A 120 9.39 4.69 0.97
CA SER A 120 9.72 6.05 0.53
C SER A 120 9.41 6.23 -0.97
N ASN A 121 9.56 7.47 -1.47
CA ASN A 121 9.37 7.85 -2.88
C ASN A 121 8.07 7.30 -3.49
N PHE A 122 6.95 7.61 -2.85
CA PHE A 122 5.65 7.19 -3.34
C PHE A 122 5.27 7.96 -4.62
N ASP A 123 4.98 7.22 -5.69
CA ASP A 123 4.33 7.70 -6.91
C ASP A 123 3.02 6.92 -7.07
N ILE A 124 1.94 7.57 -6.69
CA ILE A 124 0.58 7.03 -6.66
C ILE A 124 -0.23 7.78 -7.71
N CYS A 125 -0.86 7.06 -8.61
CA CYS A 125 -1.79 7.61 -9.59
C CYS A 125 -3.10 6.82 -9.55
N VAL A 126 -4.20 7.53 -9.34
CA VAL A 126 -5.54 6.95 -9.27
C VAL A 126 -6.48 7.79 -10.11
N LYS A 127 -7.18 7.15 -11.04
CA LYS A 127 -8.26 7.78 -11.82
C LYS A 127 -9.59 7.34 -11.25
N VAL A 128 -10.40 8.32 -10.85
CA VAL A 128 -11.68 8.05 -10.19
C VAL A 128 -12.82 8.81 -10.85
N ASN A 129 -13.97 8.15 -10.88
CA ASN A 129 -15.26 8.74 -11.21
C ASN A 129 -16.05 8.89 -9.91
N VAL A 130 -16.25 10.13 -9.48
CA VAL A 130 -17.08 10.48 -8.34
C VAL A 130 -18.48 10.75 -8.85
N THR A 131 -19.46 9.99 -8.35
CA THR A 131 -20.87 10.25 -8.59
C THR A 131 -21.51 10.67 -7.27
N HIS A 132 -22.10 11.86 -7.26
CA HIS A 132 -22.81 12.44 -6.12
C HIS A 132 -24.29 12.62 -6.49
N GLY A 133 -25.18 12.06 -5.70
CA GLY A 133 -26.64 12.09 -5.86
C GLY A 133 -27.29 11.56 -4.59
N GLU A 134 -28.31 10.70 -4.70
CA GLU A 134 -28.91 10.01 -3.54
C GLU A 134 -27.88 9.17 -2.75
N THR A 135 -26.93 8.57 -3.46
CA THR A 135 -25.75 7.92 -2.88
C THR A 135 -24.50 8.52 -3.48
N THR A 136 -23.47 8.73 -2.66
CA THR A 136 -22.16 9.13 -3.16
C THR A 136 -21.26 7.92 -3.28
N PHE A 137 -20.68 7.71 -4.45
CA PHE A 137 -19.75 6.62 -4.67
C PHE A 137 -18.59 7.03 -5.57
N ILE A 138 -17.47 6.36 -5.35
CA ILE A 138 -16.25 6.50 -6.13
C ILE A 138 -16.04 5.20 -6.89
N GLU A 139 -15.96 5.30 -8.22
CA GLU A 139 -15.58 4.21 -9.11
C GLU A 139 -14.16 4.42 -9.61
N PHE A 140 -13.35 3.36 -9.62
CA PHE A 140 -12.04 3.41 -10.26
C PHE A 140 -12.21 3.24 -11.77
N GLU A 141 -11.74 4.22 -12.55
CA GLU A 141 -11.75 4.13 -14.01
C GLU A 141 -10.68 3.13 -14.51
N GLU A 142 -9.54 3.12 -13.83
CA GLU A 142 -8.40 2.26 -14.09
C GLU A 142 -7.85 1.71 -12.75
N PRO A 143 -7.19 0.54 -12.74
CA PRO A 143 -6.56 0.03 -11.54
C PRO A 143 -5.53 1.03 -11.00
N PRO A 144 -5.48 1.26 -9.67
CA PRO A 144 -4.57 2.24 -9.09
C PRO A 144 -3.11 1.85 -9.32
N VAL A 145 -2.31 2.80 -9.79
CA VAL A 145 -0.88 2.61 -9.98
C VAL A 145 -0.17 3.10 -8.72
N VAL A 146 0.46 2.17 -7.99
CA VAL A 146 1.19 2.47 -6.76
C VAL A 146 2.63 2.00 -6.93
N ASN A 147 3.55 2.95 -6.96
CA ASN A 147 4.99 2.72 -6.95
C ASN A 147 5.60 3.33 -5.68
N PHE A 148 6.50 2.59 -5.06
CA PHE A 148 7.26 3.06 -3.89
C PHE A 148 8.59 2.33 -3.82
N THR A 149 9.59 2.98 -3.24
CA THR A 149 10.84 2.34 -2.84
C THR A 149 10.68 1.75 -1.45
N MET A 150 11.19 0.52 -1.27
CA MET A 150 11.14 -0.17 0.01
C MET A 150 12.53 -0.61 0.39
N ASP A 151 13.07 0.02 1.43
CA ASP A 151 14.34 -0.37 2.04
C ASP A 151 14.06 -1.19 3.30
N SER A 152 14.99 -2.09 3.64
CA SER A 152 14.88 -2.89 4.86
C SER A 152 16.22 -3.04 5.54
N ASN A 153 16.21 -3.12 6.87
CA ASN A 153 17.38 -3.50 7.66
C ASN A 153 17.98 -4.85 7.21
N ILE A 154 17.14 -5.77 6.71
CA ILE A 154 17.57 -7.08 6.24
C ILE A 154 17.99 -7.08 4.76
N GLY A 155 17.69 -6.01 4.01
CA GLY A 155 18.19 -5.84 2.64
C GLY A 155 19.72 -5.84 2.54
N LYS A 156 20.39 -5.47 3.64
CA LYS A 156 21.87 -5.54 3.78
C LYS A 156 22.40 -6.94 4.11
N LEU A 157 21.54 -7.88 4.52
CA LEU A 157 21.93 -9.26 4.83
C LEU A 157 22.01 -10.17 3.59
N GLY A 158 21.57 -9.73 2.40
CA GLY A 158 21.84 -10.43 1.14
C GLY A 158 20.67 -10.52 0.15
N PHE A 159 20.94 -11.10 -1.02
CA PHE A 159 20.07 -11.16 -2.21
C PHE A 159 18.66 -11.75 -1.96
N ILE A 160 18.54 -12.68 -1.01
CA ILE A 160 17.27 -13.36 -0.67
C ILE A 160 16.22 -12.37 -0.11
N PHE A 161 16.67 -11.33 0.59
CA PHE A 161 15.77 -10.34 1.16
C PHE A 161 15.22 -9.38 0.09
N ASN A 162 15.98 -9.09 -0.95
CA ASN A 162 15.50 -8.32 -2.12
C ASN A 162 14.38 -9.05 -2.88
N LEU A 163 14.45 -10.39 -2.98
CA LEU A 163 13.36 -11.18 -3.57
C LEU A 163 12.09 -11.12 -2.72
N SER A 164 12.24 -11.10 -1.39
CA SER A 164 11.13 -10.97 -0.45
C SER A 164 10.41 -9.62 -0.61
N LEU A 165 11.18 -8.54 -0.73
CA LEU A 165 10.67 -7.19 -0.98
C LEU A 165 9.85 -7.12 -2.27
N ARG A 166 10.36 -7.71 -3.37
CA ARG A 166 9.64 -7.79 -4.65
C ARG A 166 8.35 -8.62 -4.56
N ARG A 167 8.36 -9.72 -3.78
CA ARG A 167 7.15 -10.52 -3.53
C ARG A 167 6.10 -9.73 -2.76
N ILE A 168 6.50 -8.99 -1.72
CA ILE A 168 5.60 -8.13 -0.95
C ILE A 168 4.98 -7.06 -1.87
N GLN A 169 5.79 -6.39 -2.70
CA GLN A 169 5.27 -5.43 -3.70
C GLN A 169 4.26 -6.08 -4.65
N LYS A 170 4.51 -7.31 -5.11
CA LYS A 170 3.57 -8.06 -5.97
C LYS A 170 2.28 -8.40 -5.24
N ILE A 171 2.33 -8.81 -3.98
CA ILE A 171 1.14 -9.10 -3.16
C ILE A 171 0.32 -7.84 -2.97
N ILE A 172 0.95 -6.72 -2.62
CA ILE A 172 0.28 -5.43 -2.49
C ILE A 172 -0.46 -5.08 -3.78
N ARG A 173 0.18 -5.24 -4.95
CA ARG A 173 -0.46 -5.04 -6.25
C ARG A 173 -1.64 -5.99 -6.50
N MET A 174 -1.54 -7.25 -6.10
CA MET A 174 -2.63 -8.22 -6.23
C MET A 174 -3.81 -7.88 -5.31
N GLU A 175 -3.56 -7.40 -4.09
CA GLU A 175 -4.62 -6.94 -3.18
C GLU A 175 -5.30 -5.67 -3.72
N TYR A 176 -4.56 -4.73 -4.30
CA TYR A 176 -5.15 -3.58 -5.00
C TYR A 176 -6.02 -3.99 -6.19
N ALA A 177 -5.65 -5.05 -6.91
CA ALA A 177 -6.47 -5.59 -8.00
C ALA A 177 -7.77 -6.25 -7.54
N LYS A 178 -7.88 -6.62 -6.25
CA LYS A 178 -9.09 -7.17 -5.63
C LYS A 178 -10.01 -6.10 -5.06
N LEU A 179 -9.60 -4.83 -5.02
CA LEU A 179 -10.46 -3.76 -4.53
C LEU A 179 -11.75 -3.71 -5.35
N PRO A 180 -12.91 -3.53 -4.70
CA PRO A 180 -14.16 -3.45 -5.40
C PRO A 180 -14.14 -2.28 -6.39
N PRO A 181 -14.74 -2.42 -7.58
CA PRO A 181 -14.74 -1.36 -8.59
C PRO A 181 -15.47 -0.10 -8.11
N LYS A 182 -16.34 -0.23 -7.10
CA LYS A 182 -17.14 0.83 -6.50
C LYS A 182 -16.91 0.89 -4.98
N ILE A 183 -16.60 2.07 -4.48
CA ILE A 183 -16.52 2.39 -3.05
C ILE A 183 -17.62 3.39 -2.72
N GLU A 184 -18.55 3.00 -1.86
CA GLU A 184 -19.59 3.91 -1.38
C GLU A 184 -19.06 4.78 -0.25
N ILE A 185 -19.26 6.09 -0.36
CA ILE A 185 -18.85 7.06 0.65
C ILE A 185 -20.10 7.62 1.30
N GLN A 186 -20.21 7.40 2.60
CA GLN A 186 -21.17 8.08 3.43
C GLN A 186 -20.64 9.49 3.70
N ILE A 187 -21.10 10.47 2.92
CA ILE A 187 -20.85 11.87 3.25
C ILE A 187 -21.80 12.22 4.40
N PRO A 188 -21.30 12.68 5.56
CA PRO A 188 -22.16 13.20 6.60
C PRO A 188 -22.97 14.37 6.03
N GLN A 189 -24.29 14.27 6.06
CA GLN A 189 -25.16 15.39 5.70
C GLN A 189 -25.03 16.44 6.82
N THR A 190 -24.28 17.51 6.54
CA THR A 190 -24.35 18.78 7.30
C THR A 190 -25.64 19.51 7.01
#